data_AF-A0A1Q8QED5-F1
#
_entry.id   AF-A0A1Q8QED5-F1
#
_cell.length_a   1.000
_cell.length_b   1.000
_cell.length_c   1.000
_cell.angle_alpha   90.00
_cell.angle_beta   90.00
_cell.angle_gamma   90.00
#
_symmetry.space_group_name_H-M   'P 1'
#
loop_
_entity.id
_entity.type
_entity.pdbx_description
1 polymer ?
#
loop_
_entity_poly.entity_id
_entity_poly.type
_entity_poly.pdbx_seq_one_letter_code
_entity_poly.pdbx_strand_id
1 'polypeptide(L)'
;MSAAAVILETCRGVKPAGCPHGAPLPADALATLAHLAETAPVPEALAELARPMRRHEQFRLAVSACPNGCVRPQVADLGLVATRSVAVDATACVGCNVCAETCPDAAITLRHGQAVIDADACLGCGLCARVCPVRAIAAGPVGFQAFLGGRLGRRPRLGIAVGNMLTPEAACTLAERATAAHARHMRPGLRFGDILCPDGRPGLPAWVLS
;
A
#
# COMPACT_ATOMS: atom_id res chain seq x y z
N MET A 1 29.01 -3.60 8.86
CA MET A 1 28.04 -3.46 7.76
C MET A 1 27.12 -2.30 8.10
N SER A 2 27.09 -1.25 7.27
CA SER A 2 26.18 -0.12 7.48
C SER A 2 24.74 -0.64 7.36
N ALA A 3 23.87 -0.31 8.30
CA ALA A 3 22.46 -0.70 8.22
C ALA A 3 21.78 0.12 7.10
N ALA A 4 20.98 -0.54 6.27
CA ALA A 4 20.25 0.12 5.19
C ALA A 4 19.33 1.22 5.75
N ALA A 5 19.25 2.35 5.05
CA ALA A 5 18.38 3.48 5.44
C ALA A 5 16.90 3.11 5.31
N VAL A 6 16.57 2.24 4.37
CA VAL A 6 15.23 1.76 4.08
C VAL A 6 15.13 0.27 4.38
N ILE A 7 14.08 -0.12 5.10
CA ILE A 7 13.67 -1.51 5.26
C ILE A 7 12.48 -1.74 4.31
N LEU A 8 12.68 -2.58 3.31
CA LEU A 8 11.58 -3.08 2.48
C LEU A 8 11.01 -4.38 3.09
N GLU A 9 9.73 -4.34 3.46
CA GLU A 9 8.97 -5.50 3.92
C GLU A 9 7.92 -5.88 2.87
N THR A 10 7.97 -7.12 2.38
CA THR A 10 6.99 -7.64 1.41
C THR A 10 6.24 -8.84 1.96
N CYS A 11 4.96 -8.95 1.63
CA CYS A 11 4.19 -10.15 1.98
C CYS A 11 4.47 -11.30 0.99
N ARG A 12 4.08 -12.53 1.37
CA ARG A 12 4.25 -13.71 0.51
C ARG A 12 3.54 -13.58 -0.85
N GLY A 13 2.44 -12.82 -0.91
CA GLY A 13 1.66 -12.61 -2.13
C GLY A 13 2.35 -11.76 -3.19
N VAL A 14 3.49 -11.12 -2.88
CA VAL A 14 4.33 -10.44 -3.87
C VAL A 14 5.00 -11.45 -4.82
N LYS A 15 5.22 -12.69 -4.36
CA LYS A 15 5.76 -13.76 -5.21
C LYS A 15 4.63 -14.40 -6.04
N PRO A 16 4.86 -14.70 -7.33
CA PRO A 16 3.91 -15.46 -8.14
C PRO A 16 3.51 -16.77 -7.45
N ALA A 17 2.22 -17.08 -7.42
CA ALA A 17 1.64 -18.23 -6.70
C ALA A 17 2.00 -18.33 -5.20
N GLY A 18 2.56 -17.28 -4.60
CA GLY A 18 2.97 -17.28 -3.19
C GLY A 18 1.80 -17.24 -2.22
N CYS A 19 0.67 -16.65 -2.60
CA CYS A 19 -0.53 -16.54 -1.78
C CYS A 19 -1.78 -16.55 -2.67
N PRO A 20 -2.85 -17.29 -2.31
CA PRO A 20 -4.09 -17.30 -3.09
C PRO A 20 -4.77 -15.92 -3.15
N HIS A 21 -4.56 -15.04 -2.16
CA HIS A 21 -5.16 -13.71 -2.14
C HIS A 21 -4.34 -12.64 -2.87
N GLY A 22 -3.08 -12.93 -3.21
CA GLY A 22 -2.19 -11.95 -3.83
C GLY A 22 -2.67 -11.53 -5.22
N ALA A 23 -2.68 -10.22 -5.47
CA ALA A 23 -2.77 -9.69 -6.82
C ALA A 23 -1.43 -9.90 -7.55
N PRO A 24 -1.44 -10.20 -8.86
CA PRO A 24 -0.23 -10.23 -9.65
C PRO A 24 0.30 -8.79 -9.78
N LEU A 25 1.33 -8.49 -8.99
CA LEU A 25 1.96 -7.17 -9.01
C LEU A 25 2.85 -7.01 -10.26
N PRO A 26 2.93 -5.81 -10.84
CA PRO A 26 3.89 -5.51 -11.89
C PRO A 26 5.33 -5.74 -11.42
N ALA A 27 6.09 -6.52 -12.17
CA ALA A 27 7.44 -6.96 -11.79
C ALA A 27 8.44 -5.81 -11.81
N ASP A 28 8.27 -4.88 -12.75
CA ASP A 28 9.00 -3.62 -12.88
C ASP A 28 8.84 -2.75 -11.63
N ALA A 29 7.61 -2.52 -11.16
CA ALA A 29 7.36 -1.72 -9.97
C ALA A 29 8.03 -2.33 -8.72
N LEU A 30 7.97 -3.65 -8.55
CA LEU A 30 8.64 -4.34 -7.44
C LEU A 30 10.16 -4.24 -7.52
N ALA A 31 10.73 -4.37 -8.72
CA ALA A 31 12.17 -4.22 -8.94
C ALA A 31 12.63 -2.79 -8.62
N THR A 32 11.86 -1.78 -9.05
CA THR A 32 12.12 -0.36 -8.73
C THR A 32 12.09 -0.11 -7.23
N LEU A 33 11.08 -0.61 -6.51
CA LEU A 33 10.98 -0.45 -5.05
C LEU A 33 12.11 -1.17 -4.30
N ALA A 34 12.53 -2.34 -4.77
CA ALA A 34 13.68 -3.07 -4.21
C ALA A 34 14.99 -2.30 -4.43
N HIS A 35 15.22 -1.84 -5.67
CA HIS A 35 16.38 -1.02 -5.99
C HIS A 35 16.43 0.26 -5.17
N LEU A 36 15.29 0.95 -5.03
CA LEU A 36 15.18 2.13 -4.18
C LEU A 36 15.54 1.83 -2.72
N ALA A 37 15.08 0.71 -2.17
CA ALA A 37 15.39 0.34 -0.79
C ALA A 37 16.89 0.04 -0.57
N GLU A 38 17.55 -0.53 -1.58
CA GLU A 38 18.99 -0.82 -1.57
C GLU A 38 19.86 0.43 -1.74
N THR A 39 19.40 1.39 -2.54
CA THR A 39 20.18 2.58 -2.96
C THR A 39 19.82 3.85 -2.21
N ALA A 40 18.74 3.84 -1.41
CA ALA A 40 18.28 5.03 -0.70
C ALA A 40 19.38 5.64 0.17
N PRO A 41 19.58 6.98 0.09
CA PRO A 41 20.64 7.64 0.83
C PRO A 41 20.40 7.54 2.34
N VAL A 42 21.49 7.40 3.08
CA VAL A 42 21.48 7.50 4.54
C VAL A 42 21.10 8.94 4.92
N PRO A 43 20.20 9.16 5.88
CA PRO A 43 19.85 10.50 6.30
C PRO A 43 21.06 11.31 6.77
N GLU A 44 21.15 12.57 6.35
CA GLU A 44 22.28 13.46 6.64
C GLU A 44 22.57 13.53 8.15
N ALA A 45 21.51 13.69 8.95
CA ALA A 45 21.58 13.77 10.41
C ALA A 45 22.07 12.49 11.10
N LEU A 46 22.10 11.36 10.40
CA LEU A 46 22.61 10.10 10.91
C LEU A 46 24.03 9.78 10.42
N ALA A 47 24.39 10.27 9.24
CA ALA A 47 25.73 10.07 8.69
C ALA A 47 26.83 10.64 9.60
N GLU A 48 26.49 11.69 10.36
CA GLU A 48 27.38 12.35 11.32
C GLU A 48 27.48 11.61 12.67
N LEU A 49 26.66 10.59 12.92
CA LEU A 49 26.65 9.89 14.19
C LEU A 49 27.69 8.78 14.22
N ALA A 50 28.52 8.74 15.26
CA ALA A 50 29.49 7.66 15.52
C ALA A 50 28.84 6.36 16.03
N ARG A 51 27.68 5.97 15.48
CA ARG A 51 26.96 4.73 15.82
C ARG A 51 26.12 4.23 14.66
N PRO A 52 25.80 2.93 14.60
CA PRO A 52 24.88 2.41 13.60
C PRO A 52 23.46 2.99 13.77
N MET A 53 22.74 3.02 12.65
CA MET A 53 21.34 3.42 12.60
C MET A 53 20.46 2.43 13.38
N ARG A 54 19.59 2.96 14.24
CA ARG A 54 18.62 2.17 14.99
C ARG A 54 17.42 1.84 14.11
N ARG A 55 16.69 0.79 14.47
CA ARG A 55 15.50 0.36 13.70
C ARG A 55 14.40 1.42 13.61
N HIS A 56 14.25 2.25 14.64
CA HIS A 56 13.28 3.36 14.64
C HIS A 56 13.80 4.61 13.91
N GLU A 57 15.01 4.57 13.36
CA GLU A 57 15.59 5.65 12.55
C GLU A 57 15.49 5.30 11.05
N GLN A 58 15.46 4.01 10.73
CA GLN A 58 15.24 3.48 9.38
C GLN A 58 13.81 3.76 8.89
N PHE A 59 13.68 4.03 7.59
CA PHE A 59 12.43 4.21 6.88
C PHE A 59 11.82 2.85 6.53
N ARG A 60 10.59 2.57 6.97
CA ARG A 60 9.92 1.32 6.63
C ARG A 60 9.02 1.50 5.42
N LEU A 61 9.37 0.80 4.34
CA LEU A 61 8.55 0.64 3.14
C LEU A 61 7.90 -0.74 3.16
N ALA A 62 6.57 -0.79 3.22
CA ALA A 62 5.83 -2.04 3.32
C ALA A 62 4.91 -2.25 2.10
N VAL A 63 5.05 -3.38 1.40
CA VAL A 63 4.27 -3.69 0.20
C VAL A 63 3.44 -4.96 0.41
N SER A 64 2.12 -4.82 0.35
CA SER A 64 1.16 -5.92 0.45
C SER A 64 0.45 -6.13 -0.87
N ALA A 65 0.36 -7.39 -1.32
CA ALA A 65 -0.29 -7.75 -2.58
C ALA A 65 -1.82 -7.86 -2.48
N CYS A 66 -2.43 -7.58 -1.32
CA CYS A 66 -3.88 -7.53 -1.13
C CYS A 66 -4.26 -6.75 0.15
N PRO A 67 -5.54 -6.38 0.32
CA PRO A 67 -6.01 -5.63 1.50
C PRO A 67 -5.82 -6.31 2.86
N ASN A 68 -5.60 -7.63 2.92
CA ASN A 68 -5.27 -8.33 4.18
C ASN A 68 -3.98 -7.81 4.83
N GLY A 69 -3.10 -7.14 4.07
CA GLY A 69 -2.06 -6.29 4.64
C GLY A 69 -1.06 -7.00 5.56
N CYS A 70 -0.60 -8.20 5.23
CA CYS A 70 0.20 -9.04 6.16
C CYS A 70 1.52 -8.40 6.66
N VAL A 71 2.09 -7.42 5.94
CA VAL A 71 3.26 -6.66 6.40
C VAL A 71 2.89 -5.35 7.13
N ARG A 72 1.60 -5.18 7.44
CA ARG A 72 1.03 -4.04 8.18
C ARG A 72 1.36 -2.68 7.52
N PRO A 73 1.01 -2.49 6.24
CA PRO A 73 1.38 -1.28 5.49
C PRO A 73 0.84 0.01 6.13
N GLN A 74 -0.32 -0.04 6.78
CA GLN A 74 -0.94 1.13 7.42
C GLN A 74 -0.15 1.66 8.63
N VAL A 75 0.85 0.93 9.14
CA VAL A 75 1.72 1.37 10.25
C VAL A 75 3.20 1.43 9.86
N ALA A 76 3.48 1.41 8.57
CA ALA A 76 4.81 1.67 8.01
C ALA A 76 4.96 3.16 7.68
N ASP A 77 6.20 3.61 7.50
CA ASP A 77 6.49 5.00 7.12
C ASP A 77 5.93 5.30 5.71
N LEU A 78 6.01 4.32 4.79
CA LEU A 78 5.20 4.21 3.59
C LEU A 78 4.65 2.79 3.43
N GLY A 79 3.33 2.67 3.33
CA GLY A 79 2.62 1.44 3.03
C GLY A 79 1.98 1.47 1.65
N LEU A 80 2.15 0.40 0.88
CA LEU A 80 1.49 0.18 -0.40
C LEU A 80 0.64 -1.09 -0.32
N VAL A 81 -0.64 -0.98 -0.63
CA VAL A 81 -1.60 -2.09 -0.66
C VAL A 81 -2.13 -2.23 -2.07
N ALA A 82 -1.89 -3.39 -2.70
CA ALA A 82 -2.42 -3.67 -4.02
C ALA A 82 -3.94 -3.67 -4.01
N THR A 83 -4.52 -2.94 -4.95
CA THR A 83 -5.96 -2.83 -5.15
C THR A 83 -6.24 -2.75 -6.65
N ARG A 84 -7.50 -2.96 -7.05
CA ARG A 84 -7.94 -2.84 -8.44
C ARG A 84 -9.42 -2.52 -8.50
N SER A 85 -9.84 -1.87 -9.58
CA SER A 85 -11.25 -1.68 -9.85
C SER A 85 -11.93 -3.01 -10.22
N VAL A 86 -13.21 -3.11 -9.90
CA VAL A 86 -14.07 -4.22 -10.29
C VAL A 86 -15.36 -3.66 -10.88
N ALA A 87 -15.84 -4.29 -11.95
CA ALA A 87 -17.06 -3.87 -12.64
C ALA A 87 -17.94 -5.09 -12.96
N VAL A 88 -19.25 -4.94 -12.80
CA VAL A 88 -20.23 -5.98 -13.12
C VAL A 88 -20.79 -5.72 -14.52
N ASP A 89 -20.76 -6.75 -15.37
CA ASP A 89 -21.52 -6.80 -16.61
C ASP A 89 -22.94 -7.27 -16.30
N ALA A 90 -23.87 -6.32 -16.35
CA ALA A 90 -25.29 -6.53 -16.09
C ALA A 90 -25.94 -7.55 -17.07
N THR A 91 -25.40 -7.69 -18.29
CA THR A 91 -25.95 -8.57 -19.32
C THR A 91 -25.53 -10.03 -19.14
N ALA A 92 -24.34 -10.24 -18.58
CA ALA A 92 -23.81 -11.56 -18.26
C ALA A 92 -24.18 -12.03 -16.84
N CYS A 93 -24.52 -11.11 -15.93
CA CYS A 93 -24.83 -11.44 -14.54
C CYS A 93 -26.12 -12.27 -14.42
N VAL A 94 -26.01 -13.46 -13.86
CA VAL A 94 -27.16 -14.37 -13.63
C VAL A 94 -27.71 -14.31 -12.20
N GLY A 95 -27.24 -13.37 -11.37
CA GLY A 95 -27.77 -13.18 -10.01
C GLY A 95 -27.51 -14.32 -9.02
N CYS A 96 -26.51 -15.17 -9.24
CA CYS A 96 -26.28 -16.38 -8.45
C CYS A 96 -25.72 -16.17 -7.02
N ASN A 97 -25.54 -14.92 -6.58
CA ASN A 97 -25.09 -14.53 -5.23
C ASN A 97 -23.67 -14.93 -4.79
N VAL A 98 -22.97 -15.84 -5.50
CA VAL A 98 -21.63 -16.34 -5.11
C VAL A 98 -20.62 -15.23 -4.80
N CYS A 99 -20.63 -14.15 -5.58
CA CYS A 99 -19.72 -13.02 -5.38
C CYS A 99 -20.00 -12.24 -4.08
N ALA A 100 -21.25 -12.12 -3.68
CA ALA A 100 -21.65 -11.46 -2.43
C ALA A 100 -21.26 -12.30 -1.22
N GLU A 101 -21.51 -13.61 -1.26
CA GLU A 101 -21.15 -14.55 -0.20
C GLU A 101 -19.63 -14.65 0.01
N THR A 102 -18.85 -14.48 -1.06
CA THR A 102 -17.38 -14.55 -1.00
C THR A 102 -16.74 -13.24 -0.55
N CYS A 103 -17.45 -12.10 -0.62
CA CYS A 103 -16.87 -10.79 -0.36
C CYS A 103 -16.54 -10.64 1.15
N PRO A 104 -15.25 -10.52 1.55
CA PRO A 104 -14.89 -10.39 2.96
C PRO A 104 -15.40 -9.10 3.61
N ASP A 105 -15.58 -8.06 2.79
CA ASP A 105 -15.95 -6.71 3.20
C ASP A 105 -17.46 -6.46 3.07
N ALA A 106 -18.25 -7.47 2.71
CA ALA A 106 -19.70 -7.37 2.45
C ALA A 106 -20.09 -6.24 1.47
N ALA A 107 -19.18 -5.89 0.55
CA ALA A 107 -19.33 -4.77 -0.38
C ALA A 107 -20.22 -5.09 -1.60
N ILE A 108 -20.88 -6.24 -1.66
CA ILE A 108 -21.67 -6.66 -2.81
C ILE A 108 -23.06 -7.08 -2.34
N THR A 109 -24.09 -6.56 -3.00
CA THR A 109 -25.50 -6.92 -2.77
C THR A 109 -26.17 -7.32 -4.07
N LEU A 110 -27.28 -8.06 -4.00
CA LEU A 110 -28.12 -8.31 -5.17
C LEU A 110 -29.28 -7.30 -5.20
N ARG A 111 -29.43 -6.58 -6.32
CA ARG A 111 -30.58 -5.73 -6.60
C ARG A 111 -31.17 -6.11 -7.94
N HIS A 112 -32.47 -6.36 -7.98
CA HIS A 112 -33.18 -6.78 -9.19
C HIS A 112 -32.52 -7.97 -9.93
N GLY A 113 -31.97 -8.93 -9.17
CA GLY A 113 -31.29 -10.09 -9.73
C GLY A 113 -29.87 -9.83 -10.25
N GLN A 114 -29.29 -8.65 -9.99
CA GLN A 114 -27.94 -8.29 -10.42
C GLN A 114 -27.04 -7.93 -9.25
N ALA A 115 -25.76 -8.28 -9.36
CA ALA A 115 -24.76 -7.88 -8.38
C ALA A 115 -24.49 -6.38 -8.48
N VAL A 116 -24.54 -5.69 -7.35
CA VAL A 116 -24.23 -4.27 -7.20
C VAL A 116 -23.10 -4.14 -6.18
N ILE A 117 -22.02 -3.48 -6.58
CA ILE A 117 -20.83 -3.28 -5.75
C ILE A 117 -20.94 -1.89 -5.11
N ASP A 118 -20.83 -1.85 -3.79
CA ASP A 118 -20.63 -0.63 -3.02
C ASP A 118 -19.14 -0.22 -3.14
N ALA A 119 -18.90 0.90 -3.81
CA ALA A 119 -17.55 1.39 -4.06
C ALA A 119 -16.84 1.88 -2.79
N ASP A 120 -17.60 2.32 -1.77
CA ASP A 120 -17.03 2.84 -0.52
C ASP A 120 -16.61 1.70 0.42
N ALA A 121 -17.32 0.57 0.37
CA ALA A 121 -16.98 -0.64 1.12
C ALA A 121 -15.94 -1.53 0.40
N CYS A 122 -15.87 -1.46 -0.93
CA CYS A 122 -15.01 -2.33 -1.73
C CYS A 122 -13.52 -1.96 -1.58
N LEU A 123 -12.73 -2.88 -1.02
CA LEU A 123 -11.27 -2.70 -0.90
C LEU A 123 -10.49 -3.11 -2.17
N GLY A 124 -11.18 -3.51 -3.25
CA GLY A 124 -10.56 -3.85 -4.53
C GLY A 124 -9.67 -5.11 -4.51
N CYS A 125 -10.03 -6.11 -3.71
CA CYS A 125 -9.25 -7.37 -3.63
C CYS A 125 -9.38 -8.25 -4.89
N GLY A 126 -10.47 -8.11 -5.65
CA GLY A 126 -10.74 -8.85 -6.89
C GLY A 126 -11.18 -10.31 -6.71
N LEU A 127 -11.54 -10.74 -5.49
CA LEU A 127 -12.02 -12.11 -5.24
C LEU A 127 -13.33 -12.40 -5.98
N CYS A 128 -14.25 -11.43 -6.03
CA CYS A 128 -15.54 -11.55 -6.73
C CYS A 128 -15.38 -11.90 -8.22
N ALA A 129 -14.42 -11.27 -8.91
CA ALA A 129 -14.10 -11.56 -10.30
C ALA A 129 -13.60 -13.01 -10.49
N ARG A 130 -12.84 -13.53 -9.51
CA ARG A 130 -12.28 -14.88 -9.57
C ARG A 130 -13.33 -15.96 -9.39
N VAL A 131 -14.31 -15.74 -8.52
CA VAL A 131 -15.33 -16.75 -8.17
C VAL A 131 -16.58 -16.68 -9.04
N CYS A 132 -16.72 -15.65 -9.88
CA CYS A 132 -17.90 -15.50 -10.73
C CYS A 132 -17.95 -16.65 -11.78
N PRO A 133 -18.93 -17.56 -11.70
CA PRO A 133 -18.96 -18.75 -12.57
C PRO A 133 -19.22 -18.40 -14.04
N VAL A 134 -19.92 -17.29 -14.27
CA VAL A 134 -20.27 -16.78 -15.61
C VAL A 134 -19.36 -15.63 -16.06
N ARG A 135 -18.31 -15.31 -15.29
CA ARG A 135 -17.34 -14.23 -15.57
C ARG A 135 -17.98 -12.86 -15.81
N ALA A 136 -19.13 -12.59 -15.19
CA ALA A 136 -19.83 -11.32 -15.25
C ALA A 136 -19.16 -10.20 -14.42
N ILE A 137 -18.06 -10.48 -13.72
CA ILE A 137 -17.31 -9.46 -12.97
C ILE A 137 -15.89 -9.39 -13.52
N ALA A 138 -15.53 -8.24 -14.07
CA ALA A 138 -14.20 -7.94 -14.56
C ALA A 138 -13.38 -7.24 -13.47
N ALA A 139 -12.08 -7.57 -13.39
CA ALA A 139 -11.12 -6.90 -12.55
C ALA A 139 -10.17 -6.09 -13.43
N GLY A 140 -10.01 -4.80 -13.12
CA GLY A 140 -9.10 -3.90 -13.82
C GLY A 140 -7.62 -4.15 -13.52
N PRO A 141 -6.73 -3.32 -14.08
CA PRO A 141 -5.30 -3.37 -13.78
C PRO A 141 -5.05 -3.15 -12.28
N VAL A 142 -3.95 -3.71 -11.78
CA VAL A 142 -3.55 -3.56 -10.39
C VAL A 142 -2.89 -2.19 -10.18
N GLY A 143 -3.38 -1.46 -9.20
CA GLY A 143 -2.77 -0.26 -8.64
C GLY A 143 -2.48 -0.43 -7.15
N PHE A 144 -2.21 0.69 -6.47
CA PHE A 144 -1.89 0.71 -5.05
C PHE A 144 -2.68 1.78 -4.29
N GLN A 145 -3.30 1.40 -3.18
CA GLN A 145 -3.65 2.34 -2.12
C GLN A 145 -2.39 2.60 -1.29
N ALA A 146 -1.98 3.86 -1.20
CA ALA A 146 -0.82 4.28 -0.42
C ALA A 146 -1.23 4.84 0.95
N PHE A 147 -0.35 4.64 1.94
CA PHE A 147 -0.45 5.17 3.31
C PHE A 147 0.89 5.78 3.73
N LEU A 148 0.90 6.99 4.28
CA LEU A 148 2.13 7.67 4.69
C LEU A 148 2.16 8.00 6.18
N GLY A 149 3.32 7.83 6.80
CA GLY A 149 3.58 8.29 8.17
C GLY A 149 3.02 7.41 9.28
N GLY A 150 2.67 6.16 8.95
CA GLY A 150 2.27 5.17 9.93
C GLY A 150 3.44 4.77 10.83
N ARG A 151 3.14 4.42 12.08
CA ARG A 151 4.14 3.90 13.02
C ARG A 151 3.52 3.15 14.17
N LEU A 152 4.23 2.14 14.63
CA LEU A 152 4.04 1.54 15.96
C LEU A 152 5.14 2.00 16.92
N GLY A 153 4.90 1.85 18.21
CA GLY A 153 5.82 2.25 19.28
C GLY A 153 5.13 3.13 20.32
N ARG A 154 5.89 4.02 20.95
CA ARG A 154 5.42 4.83 22.10
C ARG A 154 4.18 5.67 21.82
N ARG A 155 3.99 6.15 20.59
CA ARG A 155 2.81 6.90 20.13
C ARG A 155 2.32 6.29 18.81
N PRO A 156 1.48 5.25 18.83
CA PRO A 156 1.04 4.60 17.60
C PRO A 156 0.18 5.54 16.76
N ARG A 157 0.30 5.42 15.43
CA ARG A 157 -0.47 6.20 14.45
C ARG A 157 -0.64 5.36 13.18
N LEU A 158 -1.82 5.42 12.59
CA LEU A 158 -2.07 4.92 11.23
C LEU A 158 -1.56 5.93 10.19
N GLY A 159 -1.07 5.41 9.07
CA GLY A 159 -0.68 6.23 7.94
C GLY A 159 -1.87 6.94 7.32
N ILE A 160 -1.62 8.14 6.81
CA ILE A 160 -2.59 8.95 6.09
C ILE A 160 -2.75 8.34 4.69
N ALA A 161 -3.98 8.02 4.29
CA ALA A 161 -4.27 7.54 2.94
C ALA A 161 -3.92 8.62 1.91
N VAL A 162 -3.23 8.23 0.84
CA VAL A 162 -2.80 9.14 -0.24
C VAL A 162 -3.53 8.79 -1.52
N GLY A 163 -4.43 9.68 -1.95
CA GLY A 163 -5.28 9.45 -3.12
C GLY A 163 -6.17 8.20 -2.98
N ASN A 164 -6.83 7.83 -4.08
CA ASN A 164 -7.76 6.70 -4.12
C ASN A 164 -7.08 5.42 -4.64
N MET A 165 -6.41 5.48 -5.80
CA MET A 165 -5.64 4.36 -6.35
C MET A 165 -4.52 4.91 -7.22
N LEU A 166 -3.28 4.65 -6.82
CA LEU A 166 -2.10 5.03 -7.57
C LEU A 166 -1.80 3.97 -8.63
N THR A 167 -1.33 4.42 -9.80
CA THR A 167 -0.70 3.50 -10.76
C THR A 167 0.62 2.97 -10.18
N PRO A 168 1.14 1.85 -10.71
CA PRO A 168 2.43 1.31 -10.29
C PRO A 168 3.58 2.33 -10.38
N GLU A 169 3.59 3.15 -11.44
CA GLU A 169 4.59 4.20 -11.66
C GLU A 169 4.44 5.31 -10.61
N ALA A 170 3.21 5.80 -10.39
CA ALA A 170 2.94 6.82 -9.37
C ALA A 170 3.29 6.33 -7.95
N ALA A 171 3.10 5.04 -7.65
CA ALA A 171 3.50 4.44 -6.39
C ALA A 171 5.04 4.41 -6.22
N CYS A 172 5.78 4.15 -7.30
CA CYS A 172 7.25 4.22 -7.28
C CYS A 172 7.73 5.66 -7.09
N THR A 173 7.18 6.62 -7.83
CA THR A 173 7.50 8.04 -7.67
C THR A 173 7.19 8.54 -6.26
N LEU A 174 6.07 8.10 -5.66
CA LEU A 174 5.76 8.43 -4.27
C LEU A 174 6.80 7.85 -3.30
N ALA A 175 7.26 6.62 -3.53
CA ALA A 175 8.29 6.00 -2.71
C ALA A 175 9.62 6.76 -2.80
N GLU A 176 10.04 7.15 -4.01
CA GLU A 176 11.25 7.95 -4.24
C GLU A 176 11.19 9.29 -3.49
N ARG A 177 10.05 9.99 -3.60
CA ARG A 177 9.84 11.27 -2.88
C ARG A 177 9.87 11.07 -1.37
N ALA A 178 9.23 10.02 -0.86
CA ALA A 178 9.15 9.76 0.57
C ALA A 178 10.52 9.39 1.17
N THR A 179 11.32 8.57 0.47
CA THR A 179 12.66 8.21 0.92
C THR A 179 13.62 9.39 0.83
N ALA A 180 13.55 10.20 -0.22
CA ALA A 180 14.32 11.44 -0.33
C ALA A 180 13.96 12.44 0.80
N ALA A 181 12.68 12.60 1.09
CA ALA A 181 12.22 13.44 2.19
C ALA A 181 12.70 12.92 3.55
N HIS A 182 12.69 11.60 3.77
CA HIS A 182 13.29 10.99 4.96
C HIS A 182 14.78 11.30 5.05
N ALA A 183 15.55 11.10 3.98
CA ALA A 183 16.99 11.36 3.99
C ALA A 183 17.34 12.83 4.35
N ARG A 184 16.55 13.79 3.84
CA ARG A 184 16.78 15.22 4.07
C ARG A 184 16.29 15.72 5.43
N HIS A 185 15.10 15.29 5.85
CA HIS A 185 14.39 15.91 6.98
C HIS A 185 14.44 15.10 8.26
N MET A 186 14.89 13.85 8.21
CA MET A 186 15.00 13.01 9.41
C MET A 186 15.97 13.63 10.42
N ARG A 187 15.59 13.57 11.69
CA ARG A 187 16.40 13.97 12.84
C ARG A 187 16.29 12.90 13.93
N PRO A 188 17.35 12.64 14.71
CA PRO A 188 17.27 11.73 15.85
C PRO A 188 16.11 12.09 16.79
N GLY A 189 15.28 11.10 17.13
CA GLY A 189 14.10 11.29 17.98
C GLY A 189 12.80 11.62 17.23
N LEU A 190 12.86 11.96 15.94
CA LEU A 190 11.68 12.13 15.08
C LEU A 190 11.49 10.91 14.18
N ARG A 191 10.24 10.47 14.02
CA ARG A 191 9.84 9.46 13.03
C ARG A 191 9.31 10.16 11.78
N PHE A 192 9.25 9.44 10.66
CA PHE A 192 8.77 10.01 9.40
C PHE A 192 7.36 10.61 9.50
N GLY A 193 6.46 9.97 10.25
CA GLY A 193 5.13 10.52 10.52
C GLY A 193 5.13 11.85 11.29
N ASP A 194 6.17 12.14 12.08
CA ASP A 194 6.33 13.43 12.76
C ASP A 194 6.86 14.50 11.79
N ILE A 195 7.62 14.11 10.77
CA ILE A 195 8.06 14.99 9.67
C ILE A 195 6.86 15.39 8.79
N LEU A 196 5.99 14.43 8.50
CA LEU A 196 4.78 14.67 7.70
C LEU A 196 3.76 15.56 8.43
N CYS A 197 3.66 15.43 9.76
CA CYS A 197 2.73 16.21 10.56
C CYS A 197 3.45 16.81 11.79
N PRO A 198 4.19 17.93 11.61
CA PRO A 198 4.96 18.55 12.70
C PRO A 198 4.08 18.93 13.91
N ASP A 199 2.86 19.40 13.65
CA ASP A 199 1.89 19.80 14.68
C ASP A 199 0.94 18.66 15.10
N GLY A 200 1.18 17.44 14.63
CA GLY A 200 0.29 16.29 14.83
C GLY A 200 -1.05 16.35 14.09
N ARG A 201 -1.32 17.44 13.36
CA ARG A 201 -2.55 17.62 12.56
C ARG A 201 -2.48 16.80 11.27
N PRO A 202 -3.57 16.13 10.85
CA PRO A 202 -3.62 15.43 9.57
C PRO A 202 -3.55 16.44 8.42
N GLY A 203 -2.46 16.37 7.65
CA GLY A 203 -2.21 17.17 6.46
C GLY A 203 -0.96 16.63 5.78
N LEU A 204 -1.00 16.51 4.45
CA LEU A 204 0.15 16.08 3.65
C LEU A 204 0.98 17.31 3.26
N PRO A 205 2.31 17.30 3.41
CA PRO A 205 3.16 18.34 2.86
C PRO A 205 3.00 18.47 1.34
N ALA A 206 3.21 19.68 0.80
CA ALA A 206 3.02 19.98 -0.63
C ALA A 206 3.79 19.02 -1.56
N TRP A 207 5.01 18.61 -1.18
CA TRP A 207 5.86 17.70 -1.95
C TRP A 207 5.28 16.30 -2.16
N VAL A 208 4.29 15.89 -1.34
CA VAL A 208 3.64 14.58 -1.47
C VAL A 208 2.73 14.53 -2.70
N LEU A 209 2.11 15.66 -3.08
CA LEU A 209 1.10 15.72 -4.14
C LEU A 209 1.59 16.34 -5.46
N SER A 210 2.74 17.04 -5.45
CA SER A 210 3.36 17.71 -6.61
C SER A 210 4.42 16.84 -7.25
#